data_AF-A0A6G7NRY5-F1
#
_entry.id   AF-A0A6G7NRY5-F1
#
_cell.length_a   1.000
_cell.length_b   1.000
_cell.length_c   1.000
_cell.angle_alpha   90.00
_cell.angle_beta   90.00
_cell.angle_gamma   90.00
#
_symmetry.space_group_name_H-M   'P 1'
#
loop_
_entity.id
_entity.type
_entity.pdbx_description
1 polymer ?
#
loop_
_entity_poly.entity_id
_entity_poly.type
_entity_poly.pdbx_seq_one_letter_code
_entity_poly.pdbx_strand_id
1 'polypeptide(L)' 'MSGGERHTFDCFECAIHALAPTCGTCGVRIIGHGLESDGRFFCCDHCAEKSGVHGLKDRV' A
#
# COMPACT_ATOMS: atom_id res chain seq x y z
N MET A 1 -19.14 5.45 -6.16
CA MET A 1 -19.01 3.98 -6.18
C MET A 1 -18.39 3.57 -7.51
N SER A 2 -17.07 3.60 -7.61
CA SER A 2 -16.34 3.23 -8.83
C SER A 2 -15.90 1.77 -8.68
N GLY A 3 -16.83 0.84 -8.87
CA GLY A 3 -16.58 -0.58 -8.73
C GLY A 3 -16.47 -1.25 -10.10
N GLY A 4 -15.27 -1.70 -10.47
CA GLY A 4 -15.11 -2.67 -11.57
C GLY A 4 -14.28 -2.21 -12.77
N GLU A 5 -13.24 -1.39 -12.58
CA GLU A 5 -12.31 -1.10 -13.68
C GLU A 5 -11.48 -2.36 -13.99
N ARG A 6 -11.52 -2.78 -15.26
CA ARG A 6 -10.76 -3.93 -15.76
C ARG A 6 -9.55 -3.41 -16.50
N HIS A 7 -8.39 -3.91 -16.12
CA HIS A 7 -7.12 -3.58 -16.76
C HIS A 7 -6.49 -4.86 -17.32
N THR A 8 -5.76 -4.72 -18.42
CA THR A 8 -4.91 -5.77 -18.97
C THR A 8 -3.48 -5.29 -18.92
N PHE A 9 -2.60 -6.09 -18.34
CA PHE A 9 -1.16 -5.84 -18.25
C PHE A 9 -0.41 -7.04 -18.82
N ASP A 10 0.80 -6.80 -19.32
CA ASP A 10 1.67 -7.83 -19.87
C ASP A 10 2.14 -8.82 -18.78
N CYS A 11 2.38 -8.31 -17.57
CA CYS A 11 2.77 -9.12 -16.40
C CYS A 11 2.30 -8.49 -15.07
N PHE A 12 2.43 -9.24 -13.96
CA PHE A 12 2.08 -8.76 -12.62
C PHE A 12 2.92 -7.56 -12.18
N GLU A 13 4.20 -7.50 -12.53
CA GLU A 13 5.07 -6.37 -12.19
C GLU A 13 4.53 -5.06 -12.78
N CYS A 14 4.11 -5.07 -14.05
CA CYS A 14 3.47 -3.92 -14.69
C CYS A 14 2.18 -3.51 -13.96
N ALA A 15 1.36 -4.47 -13.55
CA ALA A 15 0.13 -4.21 -12.80
C ALA A 15 0.43 -3.58 -11.43
N ILE A 16 1.40 -4.12 -10.70
CA ILE A 16 1.83 -3.61 -9.40
C ILE A 16 2.38 -2.19 -9.55
N HIS A 17 3.20 -1.93 -10.56
CA HIS A 17 3.76 -0.59 -10.81
C HIS A 17 2.67 0.44 -11.13
N ALA A 18 1.63 0.05 -11.87
CA ALA A 18 0.54 0.94 -12.24
C ALA A 18 -0.47 1.17 -11.11
N LEU A 19 -0.79 0.14 -10.33
CA LEU A 19 -1.95 0.15 -9.43
C LEU A 19 -1.61 0.15 -7.94
N ALA A 20 -0.46 -0.41 -7.54
CA ALA A 20 -0.17 -0.57 -6.13
C ALA A 20 0.21 0.77 -5.47
N PRO A 21 -0.37 1.11 -4.30
CA PRO A 21 0.03 2.29 -3.57
C PRO A 21 1.49 2.16 -3.10
N THR A 22 2.11 3.32 -2.87
CA THR A 22 3.50 3.39 -2.43
C THR A 22 3.55 3.67 -0.93
N CYS A 23 4.42 2.96 -0.21
CA CYS A 23 4.69 3.25 1.19
C CYS A 23 5.26 4.66 1.34
N GLY A 24 4.59 5.50 2.14
CA GLY A 24 5.03 6.88 2.40
C GLY A 24 6.31 7.00 3.23
N THR A 25 6.90 5.89 3.67
CA THR A 25 8.15 5.85 4.45
C THR A 25 9.33 5.28 3.66
N CYS A 26 9.17 4.11 3.03
CA CYS A 26 10.28 3.42 2.36
C CYS A 26 10.16 3.38 0.83
N GLY A 27 9.05 3.85 0.26
CA GLY A 27 8.89 3.95 -1.20
C GLY A 27 8.61 2.62 -1.91
N VAL A 28 8.51 1.50 -1.20
CA VAL A 28 8.14 0.22 -1.82
C VAL A 28 6.65 0.20 -2.20
N ARG A 29 6.32 -0.57 -3.25
CA ARG A 29 4.94 -0.84 -3.62
C ARG A 29 4.30 -1.79 -2.60
N ILE A 30 3.11 -1.44 -2.14
CA ILE A 30 2.35 -2.22 -1.15
C ILE A 30 1.49 -3.24 -1.91
N ILE A 31 1.80 -4.51 -1.72
CA ILE A 31 1.09 -5.64 -2.31
C ILE A 31 0.41 -6.39 -1.16
N GLY A 32 -0.93 -6.45 -1.16
CA GLY A 32 -1.71 -7.01 -0.06
C GLY A 32 -2.31 -5.93 0.83
N HIS A 33 -2.56 -6.24 2.10
CA HIS A 33 -3.13 -5.31 3.06
C HIS A 33 -2.05 -4.38 3.62
N GLY A 34 -2.00 -3.15 3.13
CA GLY A 34 -1.19 -2.09 3.75
C GLY A 34 -1.79 -1.60 5.07
N LEU A 35 -1.02 -0.81 5.80
CA LEU A 35 -1.54 0.00 6.89
C LEU A 35 -1.88 1.40 6.35
N GLU A 36 -3.01 1.95 6.78
CA GLU A 36 -3.44 3.29 6.38
C GLU A 36 -3.72 4.14 7.62
N SER A 37 -3.23 5.38 7.63
CA SER A 37 -3.64 6.40 8.59
C SER A 37 -3.52 7.78 7.97
N ASP A 38 -4.54 8.61 8.18
CA ASP A 38 -4.57 10.00 7.71
C ASP A 38 -4.27 10.13 6.20
N GLY A 39 -4.78 9.19 5.39
CA GLY A 39 -4.55 9.13 3.94
C GLY A 39 -3.14 8.72 3.52
N ARG A 40 -2.26 8.33 4.45
CA ARG A 40 -0.93 7.79 4.18
C ARG A 40 -0.93 6.27 4.28
N PHE A 41 -0.32 5.63 3.29
CA PHE A 41 -0.18 4.18 3.22
C PHE A 41 1.23 3.73 3.64
N PHE A 42 1.30 2.60 4.34
CA PHE A 42 2.55 2.00 4.82
C PHE A 42 2.57 0.50 4.54
N CYS A 43 3.75 -0.03 4.22
CA CYS A 43 3.91 -1.46 3.95
C CYS A 43 3.91 -2.34 5.20
N CYS A 44 4.21 -1.77 6.38
CA CYS A 44 4.28 -2.49 7.65
C CYS A 44 4.26 -1.52 8.85
N ASP A 45 4.05 -2.07 10.05
CA ASP A 45 4.00 -1.33 11.33
C ASP A 45 5.26 -0.50 11.54
N HIS A 46 6.44 -1.09 11.33
CA HIS A 46 7.71 -0.38 11.43
C HIS A 46 7.78 0.89 10.55
N CYS A 47 7.24 0.83 9.33
CA CYS A 47 7.21 2.00 8.44
C CYS A 47 6.21 3.05 8.90
N ALA A 48 5.07 2.64 9.48
CA ALA A 48 4.11 3.55 10.06
C ALA A 48 4.68 4.26 11.29
N GLU A 49 5.29 3.50 12.21
CA GLU A 49 5.92 4.02 13.42
C GLU A 49 7.07 5.00 13.10
N LYS A 50 7.91 4.68 12.11
CA LYS A 50 8.99 5.58 11.66
C LYS A 50 8.43 6.90 11.09
N SER A 51 7.20 6.89 10.62
CA SER A 51 6.47 8.07 10.15
C SER A 51 5.66 8.78 11.25
N GLY A 52 5.83 8.38 12.51
CA GLY A 52 5.14 8.95 13.67
C GLY A 52 3.73 8.43 13.90
N VAL A 53 3.32 7.39 13.17
CA VAL A 53 2.00 6.78 13.31
C VAL A 53 2.12 5.53 14.19
N HIS A 54 1.54 5.59 15.38
CA HIS A 54 1.63 4.52 16.37
C HIS A 54 0.30 3.78 16.52
N GLY A 55 0.39 2.49 16.85
CA GLY A 55 -0.78 1.66 17.16
C GLY A 55 -1.47 1.05 15.94
N LEU A 56 -0.93 1.24 14.74
CA LEU A 56 -1.38 0.51 13.54
C LEU A 56 -0.86 -0.92 13.57
N LYS A 57 -1.71 -1.87 13.98
CA LYS A 57 -1.35 -3.29 13.89
C LYS A 57 -2.06 -3.96 12.73
N ASP A 58 -1.24 -4.54 11.87
CA ASP A 58 -1.70 -5.58 10.98
C ASP A 58 -2.09 -6.84 11.78
N ARG A 59 -3.18 -7.51 11.39
CA ARG A 59 -3.78 -8.64 12.12
C ARG A 59 -3.85 -9.94 11.29
N VAL A 60 -3.19 -9.99 10.14
CA VAL A 60 -3.00 -11.24 9.39
C VAL A 60 -1.90 -12.09 10.03
#